data_AF-A0A7C7KLZ2-F1
#
_entry.id   AF-A0A7C7KLZ2-F1
#
_cell.length_a   1.000
_cell.length_b   1.000
_cell.length_c   1.000
_cell.angle_alpha   90.00
_cell.angle_beta   90.00
_cell.angle_gamma   90.00
#
_symmetry.space_group_name_H-M   'P 1'
#
loop_
_entity.id
_entity.type
_entity.pdbx_description
1 polymer ?
#
loop_
_entity_poly.entity_id
_entity_poly.type
_entity_poly.pdbx_seq_one_letter_code
_entity_poly.pdbx_strand_id
1 'polypeptide(L)'
;MEESSVMGNPLKLGIMSEEVFMRRAIELAERGRHRVMPNPLVGCVLVRGGEIIAEGWHDHLGGLHAEQMAIADAEAKGVATQGSTAYVTLEPCNHFGRTPPCTEALLWAGVKHVVIGANDPNPTVRGGGAEALEDEGITVETGLLSAECSAQMDEFLHWCEHRRPHVLLKAAIDAHGRVDCDPNAPAQRFSSAEALDIVHQLRAESMAVLVGVKTLIRDD
;
A
#
# COMPACT_ATOMS: atom_id res chain seq x y z
N MET A 1 23.71 -37.59 -44.64
CA MET A 1 24.26 -36.38 -44.01
C MET A 1 23.27 -35.27 -44.26
N GLU A 2 22.51 -34.75 -43.33
CA GLU A 2 22.39 -34.94 -41.89
C GLU A 2 21.00 -34.35 -41.57
N GLU A 3 20.13 -35.15 -40.94
CA GLU A 3 18.93 -34.64 -40.30
C GLU A 3 19.39 -33.84 -39.07
N SER A 4 19.09 -32.53 -39.02
CA SER A 4 19.18 -31.79 -37.75
C SER A 4 17.78 -31.52 -37.25
N SER A 5 17.42 -32.29 -36.22
CA SER A 5 16.19 -32.15 -35.45
C SER A 5 16.17 -30.79 -34.75
N VAL A 6 15.15 -29.99 -35.04
CA VAL A 6 14.73 -28.91 -34.15
C VAL A 6 14.12 -29.57 -32.92
N MET A 7 14.95 -29.86 -31.92
CA MET A 7 14.45 -30.22 -30.59
C MET A 7 13.90 -28.94 -29.95
N GLY A 8 12.60 -28.74 -30.11
CA GLY A 8 11.83 -27.82 -29.28
C GLY A 8 12.03 -28.19 -27.81
N ASN A 9 12.48 -27.22 -27.02
CA ASN A 9 12.69 -27.39 -25.60
C ASN A 9 11.31 -27.56 -24.92
N PRO A 10 11.02 -28.67 -24.23
CA PRO A 10 9.70 -28.92 -23.67
C PRO A 10 9.53 -28.20 -22.32
N LEU A 11 8.42 -27.45 -22.21
CA LEU A 11 7.65 -27.18 -20.97
C LEU A 11 8.38 -26.49 -19.79
N LYS A 12 8.38 -25.14 -19.76
CA LYS A 12 8.27 -24.40 -18.49
C LYS A 12 6.79 -24.37 -18.09
N LEU A 13 6.37 -25.37 -17.32
CA LEU A 13 5.03 -25.43 -16.74
C LEU A 13 4.98 -24.40 -15.58
N GLY A 14 4.16 -23.36 -15.70
CA GLY A 14 3.50 -22.69 -14.58
C GLY A 14 4.24 -21.64 -13.73
N ILE A 15 5.40 -21.09 -14.14
CA ILE A 15 6.03 -20.01 -13.35
C ILE A 15 5.26 -18.70 -13.61
N MET A 16 4.56 -18.20 -12.57
CA MET A 16 3.94 -16.88 -12.61
C MET A 16 5.01 -15.79 -12.75
N SER A 17 4.73 -14.73 -13.50
CA SER A 17 5.69 -13.63 -13.65
C SER A 17 5.78 -12.79 -12.38
N GLU A 18 6.92 -12.12 -12.21
CA GLU A 18 7.19 -11.23 -11.07
C GLU A 18 6.13 -10.12 -10.93
N GLU A 19 5.68 -9.56 -12.06
CA GLU A 19 4.59 -8.59 -12.09
C GLU A 19 3.30 -9.12 -11.44
N VAL A 20 3.00 -10.41 -11.57
CA VAL A 20 1.79 -10.98 -10.95
C VAL A 20 1.92 -11.02 -9.44
N PHE A 21 3.12 -11.31 -8.90
CA PHE A 21 3.36 -11.27 -7.46
C PHE A 21 3.29 -9.84 -6.92
N MET A 22 3.89 -8.88 -7.63
CA MET A 22 3.82 -7.47 -7.22
C MET A 22 2.38 -6.94 -7.30
N ARG A 23 1.61 -7.24 -8.36
CA ARG A 23 0.19 -6.87 -8.43
C ARG A 23 -0.64 -7.51 -7.32
N ARG A 24 -0.30 -8.74 -6.91
CA ARG A 24 -0.94 -9.35 -5.74
C ARG A 24 -0.60 -8.61 -4.45
N ALA A 25 0.65 -8.17 -4.26
CA ALA A 25 1.03 -7.32 -3.14
C ALA A 25 0.25 -5.99 -3.14
N ILE A 26 0.09 -5.34 -4.30
CA ILE A 26 -0.74 -4.14 -4.47
C ILE A 26 -2.21 -4.42 -4.08
N GLU A 27 -2.79 -5.53 -4.55
CA GLU A 27 -4.16 -5.92 -4.19
C GLU A 27 -4.32 -6.14 -2.67
N LEU A 28 -3.32 -6.75 -2.02
CA LEU A 28 -3.35 -6.97 -0.57
C LEU A 28 -3.27 -5.66 0.20
N ALA A 29 -2.44 -4.71 -0.25
CA ALA A 29 -2.28 -3.40 0.38
C ALA A 29 -3.62 -2.63 0.48
N GLU A 30 -4.50 -2.78 -0.51
CA GLU A 30 -5.85 -2.18 -0.51
C GLU A 30 -6.71 -2.59 0.68
N ARG A 31 -6.45 -3.75 1.29
CA ARG A 31 -7.19 -4.21 2.47
C ARG A 31 -6.93 -3.35 3.71
N GLY A 32 -5.85 -2.58 3.73
CA GLY A 32 -5.53 -1.59 4.75
C GLY A 32 -6.25 -0.25 4.56
N ARG A 33 -6.94 -0.04 3.43
CA ARG A 33 -7.55 1.25 3.10
C ARG A 33 -8.51 1.71 4.20
N HIS A 34 -8.47 3.00 4.50
CA HIS A 34 -9.21 3.67 5.58
C HIS A 34 -8.79 3.30 7.01
N ARG A 35 -7.87 2.35 7.22
CA ARG A 35 -7.51 1.83 8.55
C ARG A 35 -6.07 2.13 8.98
N VAL A 36 -5.22 2.49 8.02
CA VAL A 36 -3.79 2.68 8.25
C VAL A 36 -3.31 4.12 8.18
N MET A 37 -4.13 5.07 7.74
CA MET A 37 -3.71 6.48 7.68
C MET A 37 -3.26 6.99 9.06
N PRO A 38 -2.14 7.71 9.21
CA PRO A 38 -1.30 8.32 8.17
C PRO A 38 -0.26 7.41 7.50
N ASN A 39 -0.14 6.15 7.92
CA ASN A 39 0.83 5.23 7.33
C ASN A 39 0.43 4.88 5.88
N PRO A 40 1.42 4.53 5.02
CA PRO A 40 1.14 4.12 3.65
C PRO A 40 0.40 2.78 3.58
N LEU A 41 -0.30 2.55 2.48
CA LEU A 41 -0.78 1.22 2.11
C LEU A 41 0.41 0.40 1.64
N VAL A 42 0.70 -0.68 2.34
CA VAL A 42 1.79 -1.59 2.00
C VAL A 42 1.28 -3.02 1.98
N GLY A 43 1.68 -3.76 0.95
CA GLY A 43 1.42 -5.17 0.80
C GLY A 43 2.72 -5.93 0.54
N CYS A 44 2.74 -7.19 0.96
CA CYS A 44 3.88 -8.08 0.79
C CYS A 44 3.40 -9.50 0.47
N VAL A 45 4.06 -10.16 -0.48
CA VAL A 45 3.93 -11.60 -0.69
C VAL A 45 5.28 -12.27 -0.60
N LEU A 46 5.32 -13.45 0.03
CA LEU A 46 6.48 -14.33 0.01
C LEU A 46 6.28 -15.40 -1.06
N VAL A 47 7.28 -15.60 -1.90
CA VAL A 47 7.22 -16.50 -3.05
C VAL A 47 8.36 -17.51 -2.98
N ARG A 48 8.07 -18.79 -3.27
CA ARG A 48 9.09 -19.82 -3.44
C ARG A 48 8.66 -20.80 -4.52
N GLY A 49 9.58 -21.15 -5.42
CA GLY A 49 9.29 -22.09 -6.51
C GLY A 49 8.26 -21.57 -7.53
N GLY A 50 8.08 -20.24 -7.62
CA GLY A 50 7.08 -19.63 -8.50
C GLY A 50 5.66 -19.61 -7.92
N GLU A 51 5.49 -19.92 -6.64
CA GLU A 51 4.21 -19.90 -5.94
C GLU A 51 4.24 -18.96 -4.74
N ILE A 52 3.11 -18.28 -4.49
CA ILE A 52 2.92 -17.47 -3.28
C ILE A 52 2.73 -18.44 -2.11
N ILE A 53 3.65 -18.38 -1.15
CA ILE A 53 3.61 -19.20 0.06
C ILE A 53 2.96 -18.48 1.25
N ALA A 54 2.99 -17.14 1.24
CA ALA A 54 2.38 -16.32 2.28
C ALA A 54 2.05 -14.89 1.80
N GLU A 55 1.11 -14.25 2.47
CA GLU A 55 0.54 -12.96 2.12
C GLU A 55 0.42 -12.05 3.35
N GLY A 56 0.71 -10.76 3.19
CA GLY A 56 0.61 -9.78 4.26
C GLY A 56 0.30 -8.38 3.76
N TRP A 57 -0.32 -7.59 4.62
CA TRP A 57 -0.56 -6.16 4.40
C TRP A 57 -0.60 -5.44 5.74
N HIS A 58 -0.31 -4.15 5.76
CA HIS A 58 -0.52 -3.35 6.96
C HIS A 58 -2.02 -3.18 7.19
N ASP A 59 -2.57 -3.76 8.25
CA ASP A 59 -4.02 -3.93 8.43
C ASP A 59 -4.68 -2.82 9.29
N HIS A 60 -3.94 -2.27 10.27
CA HIS A 60 -4.36 -1.16 11.12
C HIS A 60 -3.17 -0.46 11.78
N LEU A 61 -3.38 0.78 12.23
CA LEU A 61 -2.38 1.54 12.97
C LEU A 61 -1.86 0.81 14.21
N GLY A 62 -0.53 0.69 14.28
CA GLY A 62 0.15 0.00 15.39
C GLY A 62 0.15 -1.52 15.28
N GLY A 63 -0.49 -2.08 14.26
CA GLY A 63 -0.33 -3.49 13.87
C GLY A 63 1.02 -3.75 13.19
N LEU A 64 1.22 -4.99 12.79
CA LEU A 64 2.41 -5.41 12.04
C LEU A 64 2.45 -4.72 10.67
N HIS A 65 3.66 -4.48 10.17
CA HIS A 65 3.87 -4.07 8.77
C HIS A 65 3.63 -5.25 7.82
N ALA A 66 3.51 -4.97 6.52
CA ALA A 66 3.12 -5.97 5.53
C ALA A 66 4.08 -7.18 5.49
N GLU A 67 5.38 -6.94 5.60
CA GLU A 67 6.44 -7.95 5.58
C GLU A 67 6.34 -8.85 6.82
N GLN A 68 6.15 -8.24 8.00
CA GLN A 68 5.93 -8.97 9.25
C GLN A 68 4.62 -9.77 9.23
N MET A 69 3.56 -9.22 8.64
CA MET A 69 2.29 -9.93 8.44
C MET A 69 2.46 -11.12 7.50
N ALA A 70 3.22 -11.00 6.42
CA ALA A 70 3.47 -12.10 5.50
C ALA A 70 4.30 -13.21 6.16
N ILE A 71 5.26 -12.85 7.01
CA ILE A 71 6.02 -13.82 7.82
C ILE A 71 5.10 -14.52 8.84
N ALA A 72 4.25 -13.77 9.54
CA ALA A 72 3.29 -14.32 10.49
C ALA A 72 2.25 -15.25 9.82
N ASP A 73 1.80 -14.91 8.61
CA ASP A 73 0.93 -15.76 7.79
C ASP A 73 1.63 -17.07 7.40
N ALA A 74 2.91 -17.01 7.02
CA ALA A 74 3.71 -18.20 6.74
C ALA A 74 3.83 -19.11 7.98
N GLU A 75 4.11 -18.51 9.15
CA GLU A 75 4.20 -19.23 10.42
C GLU A 75 2.86 -19.89 10.78
N ALA A 76 1.74 -19.16 10.66
CA ALA A 76 0.41 -19.68 10.92
C ALA A 76 0.03 -20.85 10.00
N LYS A 77 0.54 -20.85 8.76
CA LYS A 77 0.36 -21.94 7.78
C LYS A 77 1.36 -23.09 7.97
N GLY A 78 2.36 -22.96 8.85
CA GLY A 78 3.43 -23.93 9.02
C GLY A 78 4.37 -24.03 7.82
N VAL A 79 4.51 -22.95 7.04
CA VAL A 79 5.33 -22.91 5.84
C VAL A 79 6.65 -22.19 6.11
N ALA A 80 7.77 -22.86 5.87
CA ALA A 80 9.08 -22.23 6.03
C ALA A 80 9.25 -21.07 5.03
N THR A 81 9.76 -19.93 5.49
CA THR A 81 10.08 -18.75 4.67
C THR A 81 11.50 -18.79 4.11
N GLN A 82 12.38 -19.64 4.65
CA GLN A 82 13.78 -19.73 4.22
C GLN A 82 13.93 -19.92 2.71
N GLY A 83 14.74 -19.07 2.09
CA GLY A 83 15.04 -19.10 0.67
C GLY A 83 13.95 -18.50 -0.23
N SER A 84 12.94 -17.84 0.33
CA SER A 84 11.91 -17.17 -0.46
C SER A 84 12.37 -15.83 -1.05
N THR A 85 11.58 -15.34 -2.00
CA THR A 85 11.61 -13.97 -2.50
C THR A 85 10.45 -13.21 -1.87
N ALA A 86 10.70 -12.04 -1.29
CA ALA A 86 9.65 -11.11 -0.87
C ALA A 86 9.37 -10.10 -1.99
N TYR A 87 8.11 -9.92 -2.36
CA TYR A 87 7.66 -8.81 -3.21
C TYR A 87 6.90 -7.84 -2.33
N VAL A 88 7.37 -6.60 -2.23
CA VAL A 88 6.84 -5.59 -1.31
C VAL A 88 6.59 -4.28 -2.05
N THR A 89 5.44 -3.65 -1.80
CA THR A 89 5.01 -2.47 -2.57
C THR A 89 5.78 -1.19 -2.22
N LEU A 90 6.38 -1.12 -1.04
CA LEU A 90 7.20 0.00 -0.55
C LEU A 90 8.49 -0.53 0.06
N GLU A 91 9.58 0.24 -0.02
CA GLU A 91 10.85 -0.09 0.60
C GLU A 91 10.70 -0.46 2.09
N PRO A 92 11.25 -1.61 2.53
CA PRO A 92 11.15 -2.04 3.92
C PRO A 92 11.77 -1.04 4.90
N CYS A 93 11.08 -0.79 6.02
CA CYS A 93 11.60 0.15 7.02
C CYS A 93 12.88 -0.36 7.71
N ASN A 94 13.84 0.53 7.89
CA ASN A 94 15.13 0.25 8.52
C ASN A 94 15.39 1.06 9.81
N HIS A 95 14.34 1.25 10.60
CA HIS A 95 14.42 1.99 11.86
C HIS A 95 13.57 1.33 12.94
N PHE A 96 13.99 1.50 14.18
CA PHE A 96 13.21 1.04 15.33
C PHE A 96 12.04 1.99 15.56
N GLY A 97 10.83 1.51 15.27
CA GLY A 97 9.57 2.19 15.53
C GLY A 97 8.84 1.56 16.73
N ARG A 98 7.53 1.33 16.56
CA ARG A 98 6.73 0.54 17.51
C ARG A 98 7.00 -0.96 17.39
N THR A 99 7.39 -1.40 16.20
CA THR A 99 7.83 -2.76 15.86
C THR A 99 9.31 -2.74 15.49
N PRO A 100 10.02 -3.90 15.56
CA PRO A 100 11.35 -4.04 14.99
C PRO A 100 11.37 -3.71 13.49
N PRO A 101 12.52 -3.31 12.91
CA PRO A 101 12.64 -3.03 11.48
C PRO A 101 12.17 -4.20 10.61
N CYS A 102 11.53 -3.90 9.48
CA CYS A 102 11.16 -4.94 8.51
C CYS A 102 12.38 -5.59 7.87
N THR A 103 13.48 -4.86 7.74
CA THR A 103 14.77 -5.38 7.26
C THR A 103 15.28 -6.54 8.13
N GLU A 104 15.28 -6.38 9.46
CA GLU A 104 15.65 -7.44 10.40
C GLU A 104 14.68 -8.62 10.34
N ALA A 105 13.38 -8.36 10.22
CA ALA A 105 12.37 -9.42 10.14
C ALA A 105 12.55 -10.29 8.87
N LEU A 106 12.81 -9.68 7.72
CA LEU A 106 13.09 -10.38 6.47
C LEU A 106 14.37 -11.22 6.57
N LEU A 107 15.41 -10.67 7.20
CA LEU A 107 16.67 -11.38 7.45
C LEU A 107 16.46 -12.62 8.32
N TRP A 108 15.76 -12.48 9.46
CA TRP A 108 15.47 -13.60 10.36
C TRP A 108 14.54 -14.64 9.75
N ALA A 109 13.62 -14.22 8.89
CA ALA A 109 12.79 -15.13 8.11
C ALA A 109 13.58 -15.91 7.04
N GLY A 110 14.87 -15.59 6.84
CA GLY A 110 15.72 -16.27 5.89
C GLY A 110 15.34 -15.98 4.43
N VAL A 111 14.69 -14.84 4.16
CA VAL A 111 14.45 -14.34 2.81
C VAL A 111 15.79 -14.14 2.10
N LYS A 112 15.85 -14.46 0.80
CA LYS A 112 17.10 -14.37 0.02
C LYS A 112 17.06 -13.32 -1.08
N HIS A 113 15.87 -12.91 -1.48
CA HIS A 113 15.67 -11.89 -2.50
C HIS A 113 14.50 -11.00 -2.08
N VAL A 114 14.65 -9.68 -2.20
CA VAL A 114 13.57 -8.72 -1.97
C VAL A 114 13.39 -7.87 -3.23
N VAL A 115 12.18 -7.88 -3.76
CA VAL A 115 11.77 -7.09 -4.93
C VAL A 115 10.84 -5.98 -4.45
N ILE A 116 11.25 -4.74 -4.65
CA ILE A 116 10.62 -3.53 -4.11
C ILE A 116 9.89 -2.79 -5.24
N GLY A 117 8.63 -2.42 -4.97
CA GLY A 117 7.82 -1.63 -5.89
C GLY A 117 8.23 -0.16 -5.97
N ALA A 118 8.00 0.58 -4.89
CA ALA A 118 8.39 1.98 -4.74
C ALA A 118 9.43 2.16 -3.63
N ASN A 119 10.34 3.13 -3.80
CA ASN A 119 11.26 3.54 -2.73
C ASN A 119 10.51 4.35 -1.67
N ASP A 120 11.00 4.39 -0.42
CA ASP A 120 10.37 5.19 0.64
C ASP A 120 11.00 6.59 0.73
N PRO A 121 10.32 7.66 0.27
CA PRO A 121 10.84 9.02 0.36
C PRO A 121 10.61 9.67 1.73
N ASN A 122 10.05 8.95 2.70
CA ASN A 122 9.60 9.54 3.95
C ASN A 122 10.76 10.20 4.71
N PRO A 123 10.74 11.53 4.89
CA PRO A 123 11.86 12.25 5.51
C PRO A 123 11.95 12.01 7.03
N THR A 124 11.00 11.29 7.62
CA THR A 124 10.94 11.01 9.06
C THR A 124 11.53 9.65 9.43
N VAL A 125 11.86 8.81 8.44
CA VAL A 125 12.50 7.52 8.65
C VAL A 125 13.95 7.61 8.19
N ARG A 126 14.83 6.80 8.81
CA ARG A 126 16.10 6.48 8.16
C ARG A 126 15.74 5.54 7.02
N GLY A 127 15.78 6.07 5.78
CA GLY A 127 15.73 5.24 4.58
C GLY A 127 16.94 4.30 4.49
N GLY A 128 17.19 3.75 3.30
CA GLY A 128 18.31 2.81 3.12
C GLY A 128 17.97 1.42 3.65
N GLY A 129 16.70 1.03 3.57
CA GLY A 129 16.29 -0.34 3.84
C GLY A 129 16.77 -1.30 2.76
N ALA A 130 16.77 -0.86 1.50
CA ALA A 130 17.40 -1.60 0.41
C ALA A 130 18.90 -1.83 0.68
N GLU A 131 19.65 -0.77 0.96
CA GLU A 131 21.09 -0.83 1.26
C GLU A 131 21.39 -1.75 2.46
N ALA A 132 20.61 -1.65 3.54
CA ALA A 132 20.81 -2.50 4.71
C ALA A 132 20.53 -3.99 4.47
N LEU A 133 19.60 -4.31 3.57
CA LEU A 133 19.36 -5.70 3.15
C LEU A 133 20.53 -6.22 2.29
N GLU A 134 21.04 -5.40 1.38
CA GLU A 134 22.19 -5.73 0.54
C GLU A 134 23.46 -5.98 1.37
N ASP A 135 23.72 -5.14 2.38
CA ASP A 135 24.86 -5.27 3.30
C ASP A 135 24.83 -6.59 4.08
N GLU A 136 23.64 -7.13 4.36
CA GLU A 136 23.42 -8.43 5.02
C GLU A 136 23.37 -9.61 4.01
N GLY A 137 23.67 -9.35 2.73
CA GLY A 137 23.78 -10.36 1.68
C GLY A 137 22.46 -10.86 1.10
N ILE A 138 21.38 -10.08 1.25
CA ILE A 138 20.11 -10.29 0.55
C ILE A 138 20.20 -9.62 -0.82
N THR A 139 19.81 -10.32 -1.89
CA THR A 139 19.66 -9.68 -3.20
C THR A 139 18.49 -8.71 -3.15
N VAL A 140 18.64 -7.49 -3.69
CA VAL A 140 17.55 -6.51 -3.76
C VAL A 140 17.39 -6.02 -5.20
N GLU A 141 16.14 -5.94 -5.66
CA GLU A 141 15.75 -5.30 -6.91
C GLU A 141 14.67 -4.24 -6.62
N THR A 142 14.79 -3.07 -7.22
CA THR A 142 13.87 -1.94 -6.96
C THR A 142 13.19 -1.47 -8.25
N GLY A 143 11.96 -1.00 -8.14
CA GLY A 143 11.25 -0.30 -9.20
C GLY A 143 10.23 -1.15 -9.97
N LEU A 144 9.98 -2.40 -9.57
CA LEU A 144 9.00 -3.26 -10.23
C LEU A 144 7.59 -2.71 -10.04
N LEU A 145 6.93 -2.30 -11.13
CA LEU A 145 5.62 -1.63 -11.09
C LEU A 145 5.60 -0.40 -10.18
N SER A 146 6.70 0.34 -10.10
CA SER A 146 6.85 1.52 -9.25
C SER A 146 5.73 2.56 -9.43
N ALA A 147 5.27 2.77 -10.66
CA ALA A 147 4.18 3.69 -10.95
C ALA A 147 2.84 3.23 -10.34
N GLU A 148 2.52 1.93 -10.42
CA GLU A 148 1.30 1.36 -9.83
C GLU A 148 1.38 1.41 -8.29
N CYS A 149 2.54 1.05 -7.72
CA CYS A 149 2.77 1.11 -6.27
C CYS A 149 2.67 2.53 -5.73
N SER A 150 3.28 3.50 -6.42
CA SER A 150 3.25 4.91 -6.00
C SER A 150 1.85 5.50 -6.08
N ALA A 151 1.11 5.21 -7.15
CA ALA A 151 -0.26 5.69 -7.33
C ALA A 151 -1.21 5.23 -6.21
N GLN A 152 -1.00 4.03 -5.65
CA GLN A 152 -1.80 3.51 -4.54
C GLN A 152 -1.65 4.31 -3.24
N MET A 153 -0.51 4.96 -3.05
CA MET A 153 -0.14 5.69 -1.83
C MET A 153 0.17 7.17 -2.10
N ASP A 154 -0.43 7.74 -3.14
CA ASP A 154 -0.16 9.09 -3.64
C ASP A 154 -0.30 10.17 -2.55
N GLU A 155 -1.30 10.09 -1.68
CA GLU A 155 -1.47 11.07 -0.60
C GLU A 155 -0.33 11.04 0.43
N PHE A 156 0.20 9.84 0.72
CA PHE A 156 1.34 9.67 1.59
C PHE A 156 2.62 10.23 0.95
N LEU A 157 2.86 9.92 -0.33
CA LEU A 157 4.03 10.40 -1.07
C LEU A 157 4.00 11.93 -1.22
N HIS A 158 2.83 12.50 -1.53
CA HIS A 158 2.64 13.95 -1.59
C HIS A 158 3.02 14.62 -0.26
N TRP A 159 2.61 14.04 0.88
CA TRP A 159 3.01 14.54 2.18
C TRP A 159 4.52 14.40 2.44
N CYS A 160 5.12 13.29 2.03
CA CYS A 160 6.57 13.08 2.17
C CYS A 160 7.36 14.15 1.42
N GLU A 161 6.98 14.44 0.18
CA GLU A 161 7.66 15.41 -0.69
C GLU A 161 7.38 16.86 -0.27
N HIS A 162 6.10 17.24 -0.13
CA HIS A 162 5.72 18.64 0.00
C HIS A 162 5.47 19.09 1.44
N ARG A 163 5.42 18.16 2.40
CA ARG A 163 5.07 18.43 3.81
C ARG A 163 3.70 19.13 3.94
N ARG A 164 2.79 18.82 3.03
CA ARG A 164 1.43 19.35 2.95
C ARG A 164 0.46 18.20 2.69
N PRO A 165 -0.80 18.26 3.17
CA PRO A 165 -1.79 17.24 2.85
C PRO A 165 -2.32 17.44 1.42
N HIS A 166 -2.78 16.35 0.80
CA HIS A 166 -3.75 16.45 -0.28
C HIS A 166 -5.05 17.07 0.23
N VAL A 167 -5.58 18.05 -0.52
CA VAL A 167 -6.77 18.79 -0.14
C VAL A 167 -7.85 18.56 -1.19
N LEU A 168 -8.89 17.84 -0.79
CA LEU A 168 -10.12 17.70 -1.57
C LEU A 168 -11.14 18.76 -1.12
N LEU A 169 -11.59 19.60 -2.06
CA LEU A 169 -12.70 20.52 -1.83
C LEU A 169 -14.01 19.88 -2.29
N LYS A 170 -14.95 19.67 -1.36
CA LYS A 170 -16.30 19.19 -1.69
C LYS A 170 -17.32 20.31 -1.55
N ALA A 171 -18.16 20.49 -2.56
CA ALA A 171 -19.34 21.35 -2.52
C ALA A 171 -20.56 20.60 -3.09
N ALA A 172 -21.74 20.84 -2.53
CA ALA A 172 -23.01 20.51 -3.18
C ALA A 172 -23.62 21.82 -3.68
N ILE A 173 -24.09 21.83 -4.92
CA ILE A 173 -24.57 23.06 -5.59
C ILE A 173 -25.87 22.74 -6.33
N ASP A 174 -26.87 23.61 -6.22
CA ASP A 174 -28.12 23.48 -6.98
C ASP A 174 -27.95 23.91 -8.45
N ALA A 175 -29.01 23.74 -9.26
CA ALA A 175 -28.98 24.10 -10.69
C ALA A 175 -28.77 25.60 -10.97
N HIS A 176 -28.81 26.44 -9.93
CA HIS A 176 -28.61 27.89 -10.02
C HIS A 176 -27.30 28.35 -9.37
N GLY A 177 -26.44 27.43 -8.93
CA GLY A 177 -25.15 27.79 -8.33
C GLY A 177 -25.20 28.05 -6.82
N ARG A 178 -26.31 27.75 -6.13
CA ARG A 178 -26.46 27.98 -4.69
C ARG A 178 -26.04 26.75 -3.89
N VAL A 179 -25.47 27.00 -2.70
CA VAL A 179 -24.97 25.95 -1.78
C VAL A 179 -25.85 25.76 -0.55
N ASP A 180 -26.85 26.62 -0.35
CA ASP A 180 -27.79 26.59 0.78
C ASP A 180 -29.14 27.21 0.36
N CYS A 181 -30.16 27.01 1.19
CA CYS A 181 -31.48 27.64 1.09
C CYS A 181 -31.48 29.07 1.66
N ASP A 182 -32.66 29.65 1.91
CA ASP A 182 -32.79 30.95 2.57
C ASP A 182 -32.07 30.94 3.93
N PRO A 183 -31.11 31.84 4.19
CA PRO A 183 -30.41 31.92 5.47
C PRO A 183 -31.31 32.11 6.70
N ASN A 184 -32.55 32.58 6.51
CA ASN A 184 -33.55 32.74 7.58
C ASN A 184 -34.45 31.52 7.78
N ALA A 185 -34.44 30.56 6.85
CA ALA A 185 -35.17 29.30 6.96
C ALA A 185 -34.29 28.23 7.63
N PRO A 186 -34.85 27.15 8.20
CA PRO A 186 -34.04 26.01 8.66
C PRO A 186 -33.15 25.44 7.54
N ALA A 187 -31.94 24.99 7.90
CA ALA A 187 -31.03 24.35 6.96
C ALA A 187 -31.67 23.07 6.39
N GLN A 188 -31.47 22.84 5.09
CA GLN A 188 -32.06 21.69 4.40
C GLN A 188 -31.07 21.07 3.42
N ARG A 189 -30.97 19.74 3.49
CA ARG A 189 -30.27 18.98 2.46
C ARG A 189 -31.11 18.93 1.19
N PHE A 190 -30.57 19.45 0.10
CA PHE A 190 -31.16 19.32 -1.24
C PHE A 190 -30.51 18.21 -2.08
N SER A 191 -29.35 17.69 -1.67
CA SER A 191 -28.70 16.56 -2.33
C SER A 191 -29.40 15.23 -2.01
N SER A 192 -29.32 14.27 -2.94
CA SER A 192 -29.94 12.95 -2.78
C SER A 192 -29.23 12.07 -1.74
N ALA A 193 -29.80 10.90 -1.45
CA ALA A 193 -29.18 9.91 -0.56
C ALA A 193 -27.90 9.34 -1.18
N GLU A 194 -27.87 9.10 -2.49
CA GLU A 194 -26.69 8.60 -3.21
C GLU A 194 -25.53 9.61 -3.14
N ALA A 195 -25.83 10.92 -3.20
CA ALA A 195 -24.83 11.95 -2.99
C ALA A 195 -24.26 11.94 -1.56
N LEU A 196 -25.06 11.49 -0.58
CA LEU A 196 -24.60 11.35 0.81
C LEU A 196 -23.64 10.16 0.95
N ASP A 197 -23.92 9.04 0.29
CA ASP A 197 -23.05 7.86 0.27
C ASP A 197 -21.66 8.21 -0.29
N ILE A 198 -21.62 8.99 -1.39
CA ILE A 198 -20.36 9.49 -1.96
C ILE A 198 -19.61 10.36 -0.94
N VAL A 199 -20.30 11.26 -0.23
CA VAL A 199 -19.66 12.11 0.80
C VAL A 199 -19.14 11.29 1.97
N HIS A 200 -19.83 10.22 2.37
CA HIS A 200 -19.33 9.31 3.40
C HIS A 200 -18.08 8.58 2.95
N GLN A 201 -18.00 8.15 1.68
CA GLN A 201 -16.80 7.56 1.11
C GLN A 201 -15.62 8.55 1.12
N LEU A 202 -15.85 9.79 0.63
CA LEU A 202 -14.83 10.84 0.65
C LEU A 202 -14.32 11.14 2.08
N ARG A 203 -15.21 11.10 3.07
CA ARG A 203 -14.84 11.27 4.49
C ARG A 203 -14.01 10.09 5.01
N ALA A 204 -14.33 8.85 4.63
CA ALA A 204 -13.55 7.67 5.00
C ALA A 204 -12.15 7.66 4.37
N GLU A 205 -11.99 8.31 3.20
CA GLU A 205 -10.70 8.52 2.51
C GLU A 205 -9.90 9.69 3.07
N SER A 206 -10.53 10.56 3.87
CA SER A 206 -9.91 11.78 4.38
C SER A 206 -9.46 11.60 5.83
N MET A 207 -8.21 11.97 6.11
CA MET A 207 -7.67 12.01 7.48
C MET A 207 -8.34 13.05 8.38
N ALA A 208 -8.87 14.12 7.79
CA ALA A 208 -9.52 15.21 8.51
C ALA A 208 -10.63 15.82 7.65
N VAL A 209 -11.70 16.27 8.31
CA VAL A 209 -12.76 17.07 7.68
C VAL A 209 -12.66 18.48 8.24
N LEU A 210 -12.56 19.46 7.34
CA LEU A 210 -12.47 20.87 7.70
C LEU A 210 -13.75 21.59 7.29
N VAL A 211 -14.33 22.34 8.23
CA VAL A 211 -15.49 23.21 8.01
C VAL A 211 -15.27 24.58 8.65
N GLY A 212 -15.93 25.61 8.13
CA GLY A 212 -15.95 26.92 8.76
C GLY A 212 -16.96 26.97 9.91
N VAL A 213 -16.76 27.89 10.87
CA VAL A 213 -17.67 28.07 12.03
C VAL A 213 -19.13 28.31 11.61
N LYS A 214 -19.36 28.96 10.46
CA LYS A 214 -20.70 29.22 9.95
C LYS A 214 -21.43 27.93 9.53
N THR A 215 -20.71 26.92 9.05
CA THR A 215 -21.29 25.60 8.73
C THR A 215 -21.77 24.92 10.00
N LEU A 216 -20.94 24.90 11.05
CA LEU A 216 -21.33 24.33 12.35
C LEU A 216 -22.56 25.04 12.94
N ILE A 217 -22.60 26.37 12.90
CA ILE A 217 -23.75 27.15 13.39
C ILE A 217 -25.01 26.87 12.55
N ARG A 218 -24.85 26.66 11.24
CA ARG A 218 -25.96 26.51 10.29
C ARG A 218 -26.56 25.10 10.30
N ASP A 219 -25.71 24.08 10.39
CA ASP A 219 -26.05 22.69 10.07
C ASP A 219 -26.01 21.74 11.28
N ASP A 220 -25.50 22.20 12.44
CA ASP A 220 -25.13 21.36 13.61
C ASP A 220 -24.15 20.23 13.23
#